data_AF-Q09272-F1
#
_entry.id   AF-Q09272-F1
#
_cell.length_a   1.000
_cell.length_b   1.000
_cell.length_c   1.000
_cell.angle_alpha   90.00
_cell.angle_beta   90.00
_cell.angle_gamma   90.00
#
_symmetry.space_group_name_H-M   'P 1'
#
loop_
_entity.id
_entity.type
_entity.pdbx_description
1 polymer ?
#
loop_
_entity_poly.entity_id
_entity_poly.type
_entity_poly.pdbx_seq_one_letter_code
_entity_poly.pdbx_strand_id
1 'polypeptide(L)'
;MLKWFIISCCLLTAISYSTYYLFTSNSWIKTVKTHTYSRFYQLIKENTKTQLDRLQEEAKLSGKSLIPPFINFDREYAIAPKYNISICRIKKSMSTLMSGVACVLYDTGKFMRNNRSILEVWSHRFCGEKNEYRRMNEVKWRMGDAHHTFKKIVVIRDPIARFISFFSNKCIFEAQKYPDRKQCYNCQGNVTCFLEKQYERFVQHSSDYSRIRPSYEDKHAAPLSWNCEFGKFLKDYKIIKLAVDPKDRKNGLANLMNVLKESNVPNSTLRFIEKSALEGETMHATYDSDAHDVVKKEIENDKKIREWLKRIYYLDFVIFDFDTTFINS
;
A
#
# COMPACT_ATOMS: atom_id res chain seq x y z
N MET A 1 -36.20 -57.30 30.85
CA MET A 1 -34.93 -56.86 30.22
C MET A 1 -35.08 -56.43 28.77
N LEU A 2 -35.74 -57.21 27.89
CA LEU A 2 -35.84 -56.89 26.45
C LEU A 2 -36.41 -55.49 26.13
N LYS A 3 -37.44 -55.04 26.85
CA LYS A 3 -38.02 -53.68 26.68
C LYS A 3 -36.99 -52.55 26.90
N TRP A 4 -36.12 -52.67 27.90
CA TRP A 4 -35.09 -51.67 28.19
C TRP A 4 -33.99 -51.66 27.11
N PHE A 5 -33.65 -52.83 26.57
CA PHE A 5 -32.67 -52.94 25.49
C PHE A 5 -33.15 -52.27 24.20
N ILE A 6 -34.42 -52.47 23.84
CA ILE A 6 -35.04 -51.83 22.66
C ILE A 6 -35.07 -50.31 22.84
N ILE A 7 -35.51 -49.80 24.01
CA ILE A 7 -35.54 -48.36 24.29
C ILE A 7 -34.14 -47.74 24.20
N SER A 8 -33.13 -48.39 24.80
CA SER A 8 -31.74 -47.92 24.73
C SER A 8 -31.21 -47.90 23.30
N CYS A 9 -31.54 -48.91 22.48
CA CYS A 9 -31.13 -48.97 21.08
C CYS A 9 -31.78 -47.85 20.26
N CYS A 10 -33.09 -47.61 20.44
CA CYS A 10 -33.81 -46.51 19.79
C CYS A 10 -33.29 -45.13 20.19
N LEU A 11 -32.88 -44.93 21.46
CA LEU A 11 -32.26 -43.69 21.91
C LEU A 11 -30.89 -43.46 21.26
N LEU A 12 -30.05 -44.49 21.16
CA LEU A 12 -28.74 -44.39 20.53
C LEU A 12 -28.85 -44.09 19.03
N THR A 13 -29.78 -44.73 18.32
CA THR A 13 -30.01 -44.44 16.90
C THR A 13 -30.55 -43.02 16.70
N ALA A 14 -31.47 -42.57 17.54
CA ALA A 14 -31.96 -41.19 17.51
C ALA A 14 -30.83 -40.18 17.76
N ILE A 15 -29.97 -40.39 18.75
CA ILE A 15 -28.80 -39.53 19.02
C ILE A 15 -27.84 -39.54 17.83
N SER A 16 -27.55 -40.70 17.23
CA SER A 16 -26.67 -40.78 16.06
C SER A 16 -27.24 -40.04 14.85
N TYR A 17 -28.56 -40.09 14.65
CA TYR A 17 -29.23 -39.42 13.55
C TYR A 17 -29.25 -37.90 13.77
N SER A 18 -29.55 -37.45 15.00
CA SER A 18 -29.49 -36.03 15.36
C SER A 18 -28.09 -35.46 15.27
N THR A 19 -27.06 -36.20 15.71
CA THR A 19 -25.66 -35.74 15.61
C THR A 19 -25.18 -35.70 14.16
N TYR A 20 -25.53 -36.70 13.33
CA TYR A 20 -25.27 -36.67 11.90
C TYR A 20 -25.97 -35.50 11.20
N TYR A 21 -27.24 -35.22 11.53
CA TYR A 21 -27.99 -34.09 10.98
C TYR A 21 -27.40 -32.74 11.41
N LEU A 22 -26.96 -32.59 12.66
CA LEU A 22 -26.28 -31.39 13.14
C LEU A 22 -24.90 -31.20 12.49
N PHE A 23 -24.15 -32.28 12.27
CA PHE A 23 -22.83 -32.20 11.62
C PHE A 23 -22.95 -31.85 10.14
N THR A 24 -23.87 -32.52 9.42
CA THR A 24 -24.12 -32.25 8.00
C THR A 24 -24.72 -30.86 7.80
N SER A 25 -25.63 -30.41 8.65
CA SER A 25 -26.16 -29.04 8.58
C SER A 25 -25.08 -27.99 8.85
N ASN A 26 -24.21 -28.19 9.85
CA ASN A 26 -23.09 -27.29 10.10
C ASN A 26 -22.08 -27.24 8.94
N SER A 27 -21.77 -28.39 8.35
CA SER A 27 -20.90 -28.47 7.16
C SER A 27 -21.52 -27.75 5.96
N TRP A 28 -22.82 -27.97 5.73
CA TRP A 28 -23.56 -27.33 4.64
C TRP A 28 -23.67 -25.81 4.86
N ILE A 29 -23.98 -25.35 6.08
CA ILE A 29 -23.99 -23.93 6.45
C ILE A 29 -22.60 -23.30 6.26
N LYS A 30 -21.51 -23.98 6.63
CA LYS A 30 -20.14 -23.49 6.44
C LYS A 30 -19.81 -23.38 4.95
N THR A 31 -20.19 -24.36 4.16
CA THR A 31 -19.98 -24.39 2.70
C THR A 31 -20.78 -23.28 2.01
N VAL A 32 -22.07 -23.16 2.33
CA VAL A 32 -22.94 -22.08 1.81
C VAL A 32 -22.40 -20.72 2.20
N LYS A 33 -22.03 -20.49 3.47
CA LYS A 33 -21.38 -19.24 3.91
C LYS A 33 -20.12 -18.95 3.09
N THR A 34 -19.25 -19.94 2.93
CA THR A 34 -18.01 -19.76 2.16
C THR A 34 -18.30 -19.40 0.70
N HIS A 35 -19.27 -20.05 0.07
CA HIS A 35 -19.66 -19.78 -1.31
C HIS A 35 -20.36 -18.42 -1.46
N THR A 36 -21.26 -18.06 -0.55
CA THR A 36 -21.95 -16.75 -0.58
C THR A 36 -20.96 -15.62 -0.34
N TYR A 37 -20.03 -15.75 0.61
CA TYR A 37 -18.94 -14.80 0.79
C TYR A 37 -18.09 -14.69 -0.47
N SER A 38 -17.67 -15.82 -1.06
CA SER A 38 -16.89 -15.84 -2.30
C SER A 38 -17.61 -15.12 -3.44
N ARG A 39 -18.90 -15.41 -3.67
CA ARG A 39 -19.70 -14.77 -4.72
C ARG A 39 -19.89 -13.28 -4.44
N PHE A 40 -20.17 -12.88 -3.20
CA PHE A 40 -20.28 -11.49 -2.79
C PHE A 40 -18.99 -10.71 -3.09
N TYR A 41 -17.82 -11.28 -2.77
CA TYR A 41 -16.53 -10.66 -3.10
C TYR A 41 -16.28 -10.56 -4.61
N GLN A 42 -16.68 -11.56 -5.40
CA GLN A 42 -16.59 -11.46 -6.86
C GLN A 42 -17.48 -10.34 -7.41
N LEU A 43 -18.70 -10.20 -6.90
CA LEU A 43 -19.62 -9.13 -7.30
C LEU A 43 -19.04 -7.74 -6.95
N ILE A 44 -18.43 -7.57 -5.77
CA ILE A 44 -17.74 -6.31 -5.43
C ILE A 44 -16.61 -6.04 -6.43
N LYS A 45 -15.78 -7.04 -6.74
CA LYS A 45 -14.68 -6.90 -7.69
C LYS A 45 -15.17 -6.54 -9.10
N GLU A 46 -16.21 -7.22 -9.57
CA GLU A 46 -16.87 -6.95 -10.85
C GLU A 46 -17.43 -5.52 -10.88
N ASN A 47 -18.11 -5.09 -9.82
CA ASN A 47 -18.66 -3.74 -9.71
C ASN A 47 -17.55 -2.66 -9.69
N THR A 48 -16.49 -2.85 -8.90
CA THR A 48 -15.35 -1.92 -8.89
C THR A 48 -14.67 -1.86 -10.25
N LYS A 49 -14.48 -3.00 -10.93
CA LYS A 49 -13.91 -3.02 -12.27
C LYS A 49 -14.79 -2.23 -13.25
N THR A 50 -16.09 -2.50 -13.28
CA THR A 50 -17.06 -1.77 -14.11
C THR A 50 -17.05 -0.27 -13.82
N GLN A 51 -16.93 0.13 -12.55
CA GLN A 51 -16.82 1.54 -12.16
C GLN A 51 -15.54 2.18 -12.72
N LEU A 52 -14.39 1.52 -12.60
CA LEU A 52 -13.12 2.04 -13.11
C LEU A 52 -13.12 2.12 -14.64
N ASP A 53 -13.60 1.08 -15.32
CA ASP A 53 -13.72 1.04 -16.78
C ASP A 53 -14.62 2.20 -17.28
N ARG A 54 -15.74 2.44 -16.60
CA ARG A 54 -16.63 3.57 -16.88
C ARG A 54 -15.93 4.93 -16.72
N LEU A 55 -15.23 5.14 -15.61
CA LEU A 55 -14.49 6.40 -15.37
C LEU A 55 -13.41 6.64 -16.42
N GLN A 56 -12.74 5.58 -16.87
CA GLN A 56 -11.75 5.67 -17.94
C GLN A 56 -12.38 6.06 -19.28
N GLU A 57 -13.53 5.47 -19.62
CA GLU A 57 -14.23 5.79 -20.87
C GLU A 57 -14.78 7.21 -20.87
N GLU A 58 -15.43 7.64 -19.78
CA GLU A 58 -15.91 9.04 -19.62
C GLU A 58 -14.77 10.06 -19.75
N ALA A 59 -13.61 9.75 -19.18
CA ALA A 59 -12.42 10.59 -19.28
C ALA A 59 -11.83 10.61 -20.70
N LYS A 60 -11.85 9.47 -21.40
CA LYS A 60 -11.39 9.37 -22.79
C LYS A 60 -12.29 10.19 -23.72
N LEU A 61 -13.61 10.08 -23.58
CA LEU A 61 -14.60 10.84 -24.37
C LEU A 61 -14.49 12.35 -24.16
N SER A 62 -14.10 12.79 -22.96
CA SER A 62 -13.86 14.21 -22.67
C SER A 62 -12.48 14.73 -23.09
N GLY A 63 -11.63 13.89 -23.70
CA GLY A 63 -10.26 14.27 -24.08
C GLY A 63 -9.31 14.43 -22.87
N LYS A 64 -9.68 13.85 -21.73
CA LYS A 64 -9.01 13.96 -20.44
C LYS A 64 -8.59 12.59 -19.91
N SER A 65 -8.12 11.71 -20.81
CA SER A 65 -7.82 10.30 -20.52
C SER A 65 -7.04 10.11 -19.22
N LEU A 66 -7.57 9.27 -18.33
CA LEU A 66 -6.89 8.91 -17.09
C LEU A 66 -5.81 7.86 -17.35
N ILE A 67 -4.74 7.91 -16.56
CA ILE A 67 -3.76 6.83 -16.49
C ILE A 67 -4.45 5.57 -15.95
N PRO A 68 -4.38 4.42 -16.64
CA PRO A 68 -5.04 3.20 -16.20
C PRO A 68 -4.48 2.70 -14.86
N PRO A 69 -5.29 2.07 -13.99
CA PRO A 69 -4.82 1.58 -12.72
C PRO A 69 -4.14 0.21 -12.87
N PHE A 70 -3.51 -0.26 -11.79
CA PHE A 70 -3.02 -1.65 -11.68
C PHE A 70 -1.94 -2.09 -12.69
N ILE A 71 -1.24 -1.16 -13.33
CA ILE A 71 -0.04 -1.46 -14.13
C ILE A 71 1.05 -2.00 -13.20
N ASN A 72 1.65 -3.14 -13.54
CA ASN A 72 2.66 -3.76 -12.69
C ASN A 72 4.01 -3.05 -12.81
N PHE A 73 4.22 -2.02 -11.99
CA PHE A 73 5.33 -1.07 -12.17
C PHE A 73 6.47 -1.26 -11.17
N ASP A 74 6.38 -0.65 -9.99
CA ASP A 74 7.41 -0.69 -8.96
C ASP A 74 7.03 -1.64 -7.82
N ARG A 75 8.02 -2.36 -7.32
CA ARG A 75 7.87 -3.47 -6.37
C ARG A 75 9.01 -3.41 -5.39
N GLU A 76 8.73 -2.95 -4.17
CA GLU A 76 9.73 -2.85 -3.10
C GLU A 76 9.18 -3.53 -1.85
N TYR A 77 9.49 -4.80 -1.68
CA TYR A 77 9.07 -5.56 -0.51
C TYR A 77 10.18 -5.61 0.53
N ALA A 78 9.81 -5.64 1.80
CA ALA A 78 10.68 -5.98 2.91
C ALA A 78 9.98 -7.00 3.81
N ILE A 79 10.67 -8.06 4.21
CA ILE A 79 10.05 -9.16 4.98
C ILE A 79 10.57 -9.24 6.42
N ALA A 80 9.74 -9.78 7.29
CA ALA A 80 10.09 -10.16 8.66
C ALA A 80 9.54 -11.57 8.94
N PRO A 81 10.29 -12.63 8.58
CA PRO A 81 9.82 -14.01 8.69
C PRO A 81 9.42 -14.40 10.11
N LYS A 82 10.14 -13.89 11.12
CA LYS A 82 9.87 -14.09 12.55
C LYS A 82 8.41 -13.77 12.95
N TYR A 83 7.80 -12.79 12.29
CA TYR A 83 6.45 -12.33 12.58
C TYR A 83 5.45 -12.64 11.46
N ASN A 84 5.87 -13.43 10.47
CA ASN A 84 5.08 -13.76 9.27
C ASN A 84 4.53 -12.51 8.54
N ILE A 85 5.36 -11.47 8.40
CA ILE A 85 4.99 -10.17 7.81
C ILE A 85 5.79 -9.91 6.53
N SER A 86 5.12 -9.37 5.51
CA SER A 86 5.72 -8.69 4.37
C SER A 86 5.19 -7.25 4.30
N ILE A 87 6.08 -6.29 4.08
CA ILE A 87 5.77 -4.87 3.95
C ILE A 87 6.09 -4.44 2.52
N CYS A 88 5.09 -3.96 1.79
CA CYS A 88 5.34 -3.23 0.55
C CYS A 88 5.64 -1.76 0.85
N ARG A 89 6.76 -1.27 0.32
CA ARG A 89 7.28 0.08 0.55
C ARG A 89 7.00 0.94 -0.67
N ILE A 90 5.91 1.70 -0.63
CA ILE A 90 5.62 2.67 -1.69
C ILE A 90 6.43 3.94 -1.45
N LYS A 91 7.14 4.40 -2.48
CA LYS A 91 7.88 5.67 -2.43
C LYS A 91 6.96 6.81 -2.03
N LYS A 92 7.42 7.65 -1.10
CA LYS A 92 6.71 8.86 -0.61
C LYS A 92 5.43 8.58 0.18
N SER A 93 5.14 7.32 0.50
CA SER A 93 4.14 6.90 1.50
C SER A 93 4.82 6.40 2.79
N MET A 94 5.71 7.23 3.36
CA MET A 94 6.50 6.85 4.55
C MET A 94 7.39 5.60 4.35
N SER A 95 7.94 5.41 3.14
CA SER A 95 8.77 4.24 2.79
C SER A 95 10.00 4.09 3.67
N THR A 96 10.65 5.20 4.07
CA THR A 96 11.81 5.18 4.96
C THR A 96 11.44 4.65 6.35
N LEU A 97 10.33 5.15 6.91
CA LEU A 97 9.79 4.63 8.17
C LEU A 97 9.49 3.13 8.04
N MET A 98 8.81 2.72 6.99
CA MET A 98 8.46 1.31 6.78
C MET A 98 9.67 0.40 6.53
N SER A 99 10.73 0.92 5.89
CA SER A 99 12.04 0.27 5.81
C SER A 99 12.61 0.02 7.21
N GLY A 100 12.56 1.03 8.07
CA GLY A 100 13.05 0.88 9.44
C GLY A 100 12.19 -0.09 10.25
N VAL A 101 10.86 -0.01 10.16
CA VAL A 101 9.95 -0.96 10.80
C VAL A 101 10.26 -2.40 10.36
N ALA A 102 10.37 -2.64 9.05
CA ALA A 102 10.73 -3.96 8.53
C ALA A 102 12.09 -4.43 9.06
N CYS A 103 13.05 -3.53 9.22
CA CYS A 103 14.38 -3.83 9.74
C CYS A 103 14.36 -4.20 11.24
N VAL A 104 13.61 -3.46 12.06
CA VAL A 104 13.38 -3.80 13.49
C VAL A 104 12.70 -5.16 13.62
N LEU A 105 11.72 -5.44 12.78
CA LEU A 105 10.97 -6.71 12.82
C LEU A 105 11.80 -7.89 12.29
N TYR A 106 12.73 -7.65 11.37
CA TYR A 106 13.62 -8.68 10.85
C TYR A 106 14.65 -9.15 11.89
N ASP A 107 15.30 -8.21 12.59
CA ASP A 107 16.28 -8.52 13.64
C ASP A 107 16.22 -7.48 14.78
N THR A 108 15.22 -7.64 15.65
CA THR A 108 14.96 -6.73 16.78
C THR A 108 16.16 -6.61 17.71
N GLY A 109 16.81 -7.73 18.02
CA GLY A 109 17.93 -7.76 18.96
C GLY A 109 19.17 -7.06 18.43
N LYS A 110 19.49 -7.21 17.15
CA LYS A 110 20.61 -6.48 16.55
C LYS A 110 20.27 -5.01 16.34
N PHE A 111 19.04 -4.68 15.98
CA PHE A 111 18.62 -3.28 15.82
C PHE A 111 18.70 -2.49 17.14
N MET A 112 18.08 -3.01 18.20
CA MET A 112 18.04 -2.34 19.51
C MET A 112 19.43 -2.20 20.15
N ARG A 113 20.30 -3.22 20.01
CA ARG A 113 21.68 -3.15 20.53
C ARG A 113 22.55 -2.09 19.85
N ASN A 114 22.25 -1.72 18.61
CA ASN A 114 23.00 -0.69 17.89
C ASN A 114 22.48 0.74 18.17
N ASN A 115 21.48 0.90 19.05
CA ASN A 115 20.87 2.19 19.43
C ASN A 115 20.55 3.10 18.23
N ARG A 116 20.06 2.52 17.12
CA ARG A 116 19.78 3.26 15.88
C ARG A 116 18.36 3.79 15.84
N SER A 117 18.18 4.93 15.19
CA SER A 117 16.86 5.41 14.81
C SER A 117 16.31 4.61 13.63
N ILE A 118 15.01 4.28 13.67
CA ILE A 118 14.25 3.69 12.56
C ILE A 118 14.31 4.58 11.30
N LEU A 119 14.61 5.87 11.47
CA LEU A 119 14.61 6.87 10.40
C LEU A 119 15.95 6.97 9.66
N GLU A 120 17.03 6.42 10.23
CA GLU A 120 18.39 6.43 9.65
C GLU A 120 18.73 5.16 8.85
N VAL A 121 17.79 4.22 8.72
CA VAL A 121 18.07 2.87 8.18
C VAL A 121 18.62 2.88 6.75
N TRP A 122 18.37 3.95 6.00
CA TRP A 122 18.88 4.13 4.64
C TRP A 122 20.35 4.57 4.55
N SER A 123 20.89 5.34 5.50
CA SER A 123 22.25 5.88 5.40
C SER A 123 23.33 4.79 5.49
N HIS A 124 23.06 3.70 6.21
CA HIS A 124 24.00 2.59 6.40
C HIS A 124 23.48 1.23 5.91
N ARG A 125 22.32 1.18 5.24
CA ARG A 125 21.71 -0.05 4.68
C ARG A 125 21.78 -1.26 5.61
N PHE A 126 21.50 -1.09 6.90
CA PHE A 126 21.74 -2.12 7.91
C PHE A 126 21.03 -3.47 7.61
N CYS A 127 19.77 -3.38 7.17
CA CYS A 127 18.98 -4.51 6.65
C CYS A 127 18.88 -4.54 5.13
N GLY A 128 19.50 -3.56 4.44
CA GLY A 128 19.50 -3.49 2.98
C GLY A 128 20.03 -4.80 2.40
N GLU A 129 19.37 -5.29 1.35
CA GLU A 129 19.73 -6.52 0.63
C GLU A 129 19.59 -7.83 1.43
N LYS A 130 19.24 -7.78 2.72
CA LYS A 130 19.03 -8.97 3.56
C LYS A 130 17.58 -9.42 3.59
N ASN A 131 16.67 -8.46 3.69
CA ASN A 131 15.23 -8.72 3.77
C ASN A 131 14.42 -7.98 2.72
N GLU A 132 15.08 -7.38 1.72
CA GLU A 132 14.44 -6.59 0.67
C GLU A 132 14.34 -7.35 -0.65
N TYR A 133 13.18 -7.30 -1.30
CA TYR A 133 12.89 -8.08 -2.51
C TYR A 133 12.08 -7.28 -3.54
N ARG A 134 12.17 -7.68 -4.81
CA ARG A 134 11.52 -6.98 -5.95
C ARG A 134 10.39 -7.76 -6.62
N ARG A 135 10.11 -8.99 -6.18
CA ARG A 135 9.05 -9.86 -6.74
C ARG A 135 8.30 -10.58 -5.64
N MET A 136 6.97 -10.60 -5.71
CA MET A 136 6.17 -11.33 -4.70
C MET A 136 6.48 -12.84 -4.69
N ASN A 137 6.84 -13.43 -5.84
CA ASN A 137 7.26 -14.85 -5.89
C ASN A 137 8.52 -15.14 -5.08
N GLU A 138 9.45 -14.19 -5.05
CA GLU A 138 10.66 -14.31 -4.21
C GLU A 138 10.31 -14.15 -2.73
N VAL A 139 9.44 -13.19 -2.40
CA VAL A 139 8.90 -13.03 -1.04
C VAL A 139 8.26 -14.34 -0.56
N LYS A 140 7.39 -14.96 -1.37
CA LYS A 140 6.72 -16.24 -1.04
C LYS A 140 7.73 -17.34 -0.74
N TRP A 141 8.75 -17.48 -1.60
CA TRP A 141 9.83 -18.45 -1.41
C TRP A 141 10.60 -18.23 -0.11
N ARG A 142 10.98 -16.98 0.18
CA ARG A 142 11.73 -16.61 1.40
C ARG A 142 10.94 -16.74 2.68
N MET A 143 9.62 -16.58 2.61
CA MET A 143 8.72 -16.79 3.74
C MET A 143 8.40 -18.27 3.98
N GLY A 144 8.83 -19.18 3.10
CA GLY A 144 8.49 -20.60 3.18
C GLY A 144 6.98 -20.86 3.00
N ASP A 145 6.26 -19.93 2.39
CA ASP A 145 4.80 -19.89 2.40
C ASP A 145 4.22 -19.90 0.99
N ALA A 146 3.98 -21.11 0.49
CA ALA A 146 3.31 -21.34 -0.78
C ALA A 146 1.83 -20.89 -0.77
N HIS A 147 1.19 -20.81 0.40
CA HIS A 147 -0.23 -20.49 0.57
C HIS A 147 -0.51 -18.99 0.80
N HIS A 148 0.54 -18.16 0.87
CA HIS A 148 0.44 -16.69 0.97
C HIS A 148 -0.26 -16.21 2.24
N THR A 149 -0.20 -17.00 3.31
CA THR A 149 -0.74 -16.73 4.65
C THR A 149 -0.01 -15.61 5.39
N PHE A 150 1.21 -15.26 4.98
CA PHE A 150 1.91 -14.12 5.55
C PHE A 150 1.11 -12.82 5.37
N LYS A 151 1.11 -12.03 6.44
CA LYS A 151 0.40 -10.76 6.49
C LYS A 151 1.11 -9.76 5.59
N LYS A 152 0.40 -9.25 4.58
CA LYS A 152 0.90 -8.22 3.67
C LYS A 152 0.47 -6.87 4.22
N ILE A 153 1.41 -5.99 4.49
CA ILE A 153 1.16 -4.66 5.02
C ILE A 153 1.60 -3.65 3.97
N VAL A 154 0.82 -2.62 3.76
CA VAL A 154 1.22 -1.48 2.95
C VAL A 154 0.75 -0.20 3.60
N VAL A 155 1.65 0.77 3.64
CA VAL A 155 1.30 2.14 4.01
C VAL A 155 1.04 2.94 2.75
N ILE A 156 -0.12 3.59 2.72
CA ILE A 156 -0.51 4.52 1.66
C ILE A 156 -0.71 5.91 2.26
N ARG A 157 -0.67 6.91 1.39
CA ARG A 157 -0.84 8.32 1.70
C ARG A 157 -1.68 8.95 0.60
N ASP A 158 -2.41 10.01 0.93
CA ASP A 158 -3.15 10.82 -0.04
C ASP A 158 -2.30 11.09 -1.31
N PRO A 159 -2.84 10.83 -2.52
CA PRO A 159 -2.06 10.93 -3.76
C PRO A 159 -1.44 12.31 -4.00
N ILE A 160 -2.14 13.39 -3.61
CA ILE A 160 -1.67 14.77 -3.81
C ILE A 160 -0.59 15.10 -2.78
N ALA A 161 -0.81 14.76 -1.51
CA ALA A 161 0.20 14.92 -0.47
C ALA A 161 1.48 14.13 -0.79
N ARG A 162 1.33 12.96 -1.42
CA ARG A 162 2.45 12.16 -1.93
C ARG A 162 3.17 12.86 -3.08
N PHE A 163 2.43 13.41 -4.05
CA PHE A 163 2.99 14.18 -5.16
C PHE A 163 3.77 15.41 -4.65
N ILE A 164 3.19 16.21 -3.74
CA ILE A 164 3.86 17.40 -3.17
C ILE A 164 5.18 16.99 -2.49
N SER A 165 5.16 15.91 -1.70
CA SER A 165 6.38 15.41 -1.03
C SER A 165 7.42 14.86 -2.00
N PHE A 166 6.99 14.29 -3.13
CA PHE A 166 7.88 13.93 -4.22
C PHE A 166 8.49 15.17 -4.87
N PHE A 167 7.65 16.09 -5.34
CA PHE A 167 8.07 17.22 -6.16
C PHE A 167 8.97 18.18 -5.38
N SER A 168 8.56 18.60 -4.18
CA SER A 168 9.37 19.45 -3.30
C SER A 168 10.76 18.85 -3.02
N ASN A 169 10.82 17.56 -2.70
CA ASN A 169 12.09 16.91 -2.39
C ASN A 169 12.96 16.67 -3.63
N LYS A 170 12.40 16.11 -4.70
CA LYS A 170 13.15 15.59 -5.84
C LYS A 170 13.34 16.61 -6.95
N CYS A 171 12.34 17.45 -7.20
CA CYS A 171 12.34 18.40 -8.30
C CYS A 171 12.77 19.82 -7.88
N ILE A 172 12.78 20.12 -6.58
CA ILE A 172 13.25 21.40 -6.04
C ILE A 172 14.54 21.19 -5.24
N PHE A 173 14.48 20.57 -4.04
CA PHE A 173 15.65 20.47 -3.17
C PHE A 173 16.82 19.66 -3.77
N GLU A 174 16.56 18.44 -4.23
CA GLU A 174 17.63 17.62 -4.82
C GLU A 174 18.13 18.18 -6.16
N ALA A 175 17.25 18.78 -6.96
CA ALA A 175 17.64 19.40 -8.22
C ALA A 175 18.56 20.61 -8.00
N GLN A 176 18.30 21.43 -6.97
CA GLN A 176 19.19 22.52 -6.55
C GLN A 176 20.53 22.00 -6.02
N LYS A 177 20.51 20.89 -5.27
CA LYS A 177 21.72 20.26 -4.73
C LYS A 177 22.58 19.59 -5.81
N TYR A 178 21.97 19.10 -6.88
CA TYR A 178 22.63 18.33 -7.94
C TYR A 178 22.18 18.81 -9.34
N PRO A 179 22.52 20.05 -9.74
CA PRO A 179 21.99 20.67 -10.97
C PRO A 179 22.35 19.86 -12.24
N ASP A 180 23.52 19.23 -12.29
CA ASP A 180 24.00 18.46 -13.44
C ASP A 180 23.16 17.21 -13.74
N ARG A 181 22.36 16.73 -12.77
CA ARG A 181 21.53 15.53 -12.95
C ARG A 181 20.31 15.76 -13.83
N LYS A 182 19.95 17.02 -14.12
CA LYS A 182 18.76 17.38 -14.92
C LYS A 182 17.48 16.66 -14.47
N GLN A 183 17.31 16.55 -13.14
CA GLN A 183 16.16 15.87 -12.53
C GLN A 183 14.84 16.47 -13.00
N CYS A 184 13.77 15.68 -12.94
CA CYS A 184 12.41 16.13 -13.26
C CYS A 184 12.31 16.75 -14.66
N TYR A 185 12.96 16.09 -15.62
CA TYR A 185 12.90 16.39 -17.05
C TYR A 185 13.37 17.81 -17.41
N ASN A 186 14.27 18.36 -16.59
CA ASN A 186 14.78 19.73 -16.70
C ASN A 186 13.67 20.79 -16.68
N CYS A 187 12.59 20.56 -15.92
CA CYS A 187 11.48 21.50 -15.79
C CYS A 187 11.75 22.65 -14.80
N GLN A 188 12.94 22.70 -14.17
CA GLN A 188 13.37 23.80 -13.30
C GLN A 188 12.35 24.17 -12.19
N GLY A 189 11.70 23.16 -11.60
CA GLY A 189 10.70 23.37 -10.56
C GLY A 189 9.30 23.76 -11.05
N ASN A 190 9.07 23.90 -12.36
CA ASN A 190 7.72 24.14 -12.90
C ASN A 190 6.86 22.86 -12.83
N VAL A 191 5.78 22.92 -12.05
CA VAL A 191 4.90 21.77 -11.79
C VAL A 191 4.17 21.31 -13.05
N THR A 192 3.64 22.25 -13.84
CA THR A 192 2.90 21.94 -15.08
C THR A 192 3.79 21.22 -16.11
N CYS A 193 5.00 21.73 -16.36
CA CYS A 193 5.98 21.09 -17.25
C CYS A 193 6.29 19.65 -16.83
N PHE A 194 6.48 19.43 -15.52
CA PHE A 194 6.75 18.09 -15.01
C PHE A 194 5.56 17.17 -15.24
N LEU A 195 4.35 17.62 -14.91
CA LEU A 195 3.13 16.81 -15.01
C LEU A 195 2.81 16.42 -16.45
N GLU A 196 2.96 17.34 -17.40
CA GLU A 196 2.78 17.07 -18.83
C GLU A 196 3.71 15.94 -19.29
N LYS A 197 5.01 16.07 -19.03
CA LYS A 197 6.01 15.05 -19.40
C LYS A 197 5.82 13.74 -18.63
N GLN A 198 5.46 13.81 -17.35
CA GLN A 198 5.26 12.61 -16.53
C GLN A 198 4.01 11.84 -16.97
N TYR A 199 2.94 12.54 -17.36
CA TYR A 199 1.74 11.94 -17.91
C TYR A 199 2.06 11.17 -19.20
N GLU A 200 2.76 11.78 -20.15
CA GLU A 200 3.18 11.11 -21.39
C GLU A 200 3.99 9.83 -21.13
N ARG A 201 4.91 9.88 -20.16
CA ARG A 201 5.69 8.71 -19.74
C ARG A 201 4.81 7.62 -19.13
N PHE A 202 3.79 7.97 -18.35
CA PHE A 202 2.85 6.98 -17.83
C PHE A 202 1.95 6.40 -18.91
N VAL A 203 1.51 7.19 -19.89
CA VAL A 203 0.81 6.68 -21.07
C VAL A 203 1.70 5.64 -21.77
N GLN A 204 2.99 5.94 -21.98
CA GLN A 204 3.94 4.98 -22.53
C GLN A 204 4.04 3.73 -21.65
N HIS A 205 4.30 3.84 -20.34
CA HIS A 205 4.37 2.68 -19.43
C HIS A 205 3.10 1.83 -19.40
N SER A 206 1.94 2.42 -19.67
CA SER A 206 0.66 1.70 -19.73
C SER A 206 0.38 0.99 -21.06
N SER A 207 1.15 1.29 -22.10
CA SER A 207 1.00 0.64 -23.41
C SER A 207 1.57 -0.78 -23.40
N ASP A 208 0.83 -1.73 -23.97
CA ASP A 208 1.26 -3.14 -24.14
C ASP A 208 2.58 -3.28 -24.92
N TYR A 209 2.94 -2.26 -25.71
CA TYR A 209 4.14 -2.25 -26.56
C TYR A 209 5.34 -1.55 -25.93
N SER A 210 5.20 -1.00 -24.73
CA SER A 210 6.23 -0.17 -24.13
C SER A 210 7.42 -0.98 -23.60
N ARG A 211 8.61 -0.56 -24.01
CA ARG A 211 9.91 -1.07 -23.53
C ARG A 211 10.69 -0.02 -22.73
N ILE A 212 10.08 1.11 -22.39
CA ILE A 212 10.83 2.18 -21.72
C ILE A 212 11.20 1.75 -20.29
N ARG A 213 12.47 1.94 -19.93
CA ARG A 213 12.93 1.67 -18.57
C ARG A 213 12.34 2.73 -17.62
N PRO A 214 11.80 2.33 -16.46
CA PRO A 214 11.39 3.27 -15.41
C PRO A 214 12.52 4.23 -15.03
N SER A 215 12.29 5.53 -15.18
CA SER A 215 13.20 6.59 -14.75
C SER A 215 13.20 6.73 -13.22
N TYR A 216 14.04 7.63 -12.72
CA TYR A 216 14.05 7.98 -11.31
C TYR A 216 12.73 8.64 -10.89
N GLU A 217 12.25 9.57 -11.70
CA GLU A 217 11.00 10.30 -11.54
C GLU A 217 9.80 9.34 -11.58
N ASP A 218 9.73 8.45 -12.59
CA ASP A 218 8.59 7.54 -12.74
C ASP A 218 8.37 6.70 -11.47
N LYS A 219 9.45 6.19 -10.87
CA LYS A 219 9.37 5.37 -9.64
C LYS A 219 8.83 6.16 -8.45
N HIS A 220 9.14 7.45 -8.35
CA HIS A 220 8.68 8.27 -7.23
C HIS A 220 7.29 8.87 -7.47
N ALA A 221 6.91 9.11 -8.72
CA ALA A 221 5.64 9.71 -9.11
C ALA A 221 4.56 8.67 -9.47
N ALA A 222 4.89 7.40 -9.71
CA ALA A 222 3.94 6.38 -10.17
C ALA A 222 2.68 6.31 -9.29
N PRO A 223 1.46 6.14 -9.85
CA PRO A 223 0.24 5.93 -9.08
C PRO A 223 0.38 4.85 -7.99
N LEU A 224 -0.31 4.99 -6.86
CA LEU A 224 -0.34 4.00 -5.78
C LEU A 224 -0.74 2.62 -6.31
N SER A 225 -1.79 2.56 -7.13
CA SER A 225 -2.32 1.32 -7.73
C SER A 225 -1.31 0.58 -8.62
N TRP A 226 -0.24 1.25 -9.07
CA TRP A 226 0.83 0.66 -9.87
C TRP A 226 1.89 -0.09 -9.05
N ASN A 227 1.83 0.04 -7.73
CA ASN A 227 2.80 -0.57 -6.83
C ASN A 227 2.29 -1.91 -6.28
N CYS A 228 3.18 -2.66 -5.63
CA CYS A 228 2.83 -3.78 -4.74
C CYS A 228 2.06 -4.94 -5.41
N GLU A 229 2.04 -5.00 -6.74
CA GLU A 229 1.21 -5.93 -7.52
C GLU A 229 -0.27 -5.87 -7.11
N PHE A 230 -0.79 -4.66 -6.84
CA PHE A 230 -2.16 -4.47 -6.36
C PHE A 230 -3.22 -5.07 -7.29
N GLY A 231 -3.01 -5.08 -8.61
CA GLY A 231 -3.92 -5.75 -9.55
C GLY A 231 -4.16 -7.24 -9.23
N LYS A 232 -3.23 -7.89 -8.53
CA LYS A 232 -3.33 -9.29 -8.09
C LYS A 232 -3.67 -9.44 -6.61
N PHE A 233 -3.06 -8.62 -5.76
CA PHE A 233 -3.03 -8.85 -4.31
C PHE A 233 -3.68 -7.74 -3.47
N LEU A 234 -4.34 -6.74 -4.07
CA LEU A 234 -4.91 -5.59 -3.32
C LEU A 234 -5.72 -6.03 -2.09
N LYS A 235 -6.60 -7.01 -2.24
CA LYS A 235 -7.45 -7.55 -1.16
C LYS A 235 -6.68 -8.28 -0.05
N ASP A 236 -5.46 -8.72 -0.32
CA ASP A 236 -4.64 -9.47 0.64
C ASP A 236 -3.82 -8.53 1.53
N TYR A 237 -3.77 -7.23 1.20
CA TYR A 237 -3.06 -6.23 1.98
C TYR A 237 -3.89 -5.69 3.15
N LYS A 238 -3.26 -5.57 4.30
CA LYS A 238 -3.62 -4.64 5.37
C LYS A 238 -3.13 -3.25 4.97
N ILE A 239 -4.05 -2.45 4.44
CA ILE A 239 -3.78 -1.08 3.98
C ILE A 239 -3.88 -0.14 5.17
N ILE A 240 -2.84 0.67 5.38
CA ILE A 240 -2.75 1.63 6.47
C ILE A 240 -2.58 3.02 5.86
N LYS A 241 -3.54 3.91 6.12
CA LYS A 241 -3.44 5.32 5.72
C LYS A 241 -2.60 6.06 6.78
N LEU A 242 -1.42 6.53 6.41
CA LEU A 242 -0.60 7.41 7.26
C LEU A 242 -0.58 8.82 6.66
N ALA A 243 -1.19 9.75 7.38
CA ALA A 243 -1.16 11.16 7.05
C ALA A 243 0.10 11.85 7.58
N VAL A 244 0.33 13.08 7.12
CA VAL A 244 1.35 13.97 7.70
C VAL A 244 0.80 14.78 8.85
N ASP A 245 -0.47 15.19 8.78
CA ASP A 245 -1.13 15.89 9.87
C ASP A 245 -0.92 15.11 11.18
N PRO A 246 -0.45 15.75 12.26
CA PRO A 246 -0.14 15.05 13.51
C PRO A 246 -1.31 14.24 14.09
N LYS A 247 -2.55 14.74 13.98
CA LYS A 247 -3.75 14.08 14.50
C LYS A 247 -4.04 12.80 13.71
N ASP A 248 -4.00 12.90 12.39
CA ASP A 248 -4.27 11.75 11.51
C ASP A 248 -3.08 10.77 11.46
N ARG A 249 -1.84 11.27 11.64
CA ARG A 249 -0.63 10.45 11.77
C ARG A 249 -0.72 9.54 12.99
N LYS A 250 -1.19 10.04 14.14
CA LYS A 250 -1.40 9.23 15.35
C LYS A 250 -2.40 8.10 15.11
N ASN A 251 -3.52 8.38 14.44
CA ASN A 251 -4.54 7.37 14.12
C ASN A 251 -3.99 6.29 13.17
N GLY A 252 -3.29 6.69 12.11
CA GLY A 252 -2.66 5.75 11.19
C GLY A 252 -1.57 4.90 11.87
N LEU A 253 -0.81 5.48 12.80
CA LEU A 253 0.22 4.76 13.56
C LEU A 253 -0.40 3.76 14.54
N ALA A 254 -1.49 4.12 15.23
CA ALA A 254 -2.25 3.20 16.07
C ALA A 254 -2.77 1.99 15.26
N ASN A 255 -3.29 2.23 14.05
CA ASN A 255 -3.70 1.16 13.13
C ASN A 255 -2.52 0.26 12.73
N LEU A 256 -1.35 0.84 12.43
CA LEU A 256 -0.13 0.05 12.19
C LEU A 256 0.23 -0.81 13.40
N MET A 257 0.21 -0.24 14.61
CA MET A 257 0.54 -0.97 15.84
C MET A 257 -0.44 -2.13 16.08
N ASN A 258 -1.74 -1.94 15.81
CA ASN A 258 -2.74 -3.01 15.91
C ASN A 258 -2.46 -4.15 14.94
N VAL A 259 -2.16 -3.83 13.67
CA VAL A 259 -1.84 -4.83 12.64
C VAL A 259 -0.57 -5.63 12.99
N LEU A 260 0.43 -4.96 13.57
CA LEU A 260 1.65 -5.61 14.06
C LEU A 260 1.40 -6.47 15.31
N LYS A 261 0.55 -6.00 16.23
CA LYS A 261 0.16 -6.74 17.43
C LYS A 261 -0.57 -8.04 17.10
N GLU A 262 -1.47 -8.03 16.12
CA GLU A 262 -2.12 -9.23 15.58
C GLU A 262 -1.11 -10.25 15.00
N SER A 263 0.11 -9.84 14.69
CA SER A 263 1.20 -10.71 14.23
C SER A 263 2.15 -11.11 15.38
N ASN A 264 1.70 -10.99 16.63
CA ASN A 264 2.44 -11.34 17.84
C ASN A 264 3.75 -10.57 18.03
N VAL A 265 3.84 -9.34 17.50
CA VAL A 265 4.97 -8.45 17.77
C VAL A 265 4.93 -8.03 19.26
N PRO A 266 6.02 -8.19 20.04
CA PRO A 266 6.03 -7.86 21.46
C PRO A 266 5.75 -6.38 21.74
N ASN A 267 5.06 -6.09 22.85
CA ASN A 267 4.73 -4.71 23.27
C ASN A 267 5.97 -3.82 23.45
N SER A 268 7.12 -4.36 23.82
CA SER A 268 8.38 -3.59 23.88
C SER A 268 8.82 -3.10 22.50
N THR A 269 8.77 -3.98 21.49
CA THR A 269 9.06 -3.65 20.09
C THR A 269 8.04 -2.66 19.52
N LEU A 270 6.75 -2.86 19.80
CA LEU A 270 5.70 -1.93 19.38
C LEU A 270 5.92 -0.53 19.95
N ARG A 271 6.17 -0.42 21.27
CA ARG A 271 6.48 0.87 21.92
C ARG A 271 7.72 1.54 21.34
N PHE A 272 8.76 0.76 21.02
CA PHE A 272 9.96 1.28 20.38
C PHE A 272 9.67 1.86 18.98
N ILE A 273 8.89 1.13 18.17
CA ILE A 273 8.49 1.58 16.84
C ILE A 273 7.63 2.84 16.93
N GLU A 274 6.60 2.83 17.77
CA GLU A 274 5.67 3.95 17.95
C GLU A 274 6.40 5.22 18.40
N LYS A 275 7.24 5.10 19.44
CA LYS A 275 8.08 6.21 19.94
C LYS A 275 8.97 6.78 18.84
N SER A 276 9.73 5.92 18.16
CA SER A 276 10.64 6.34 17.06
C SER A 276 9.88 6.99 15.89
N ALA A 277 8.66 6.53 15.62
CA ALA A 277 7.83 7.06 14.54
C ALA A 277 7.15 8.38 14.89
N LEU A 278 6.96 8.71 16.18
CA LEU A 278 6.38 9.97 16.64
C LEU A 278 7.43 11.04 16.92
N GLU A 279 8.56 10.68 17.53
CA GLU A 279 9.58 11.63 17.99
C GLU A 279 10.51 12.12 16.89
N GLY A 280 10.67 11.35 15.81
CA GLY A 280 11.64 11.66 14.78
C GLY A 280 11.01 12.00 13.43
N GLU A 281 11.74 12.85 12.70
CA GLU A 281 11.51 13.12 11.28
C GLU A 281 12.59 12.46 10.42
N THR A 282 12.20 11.96 9.25
CA THR A 282 13.19 11.44 8.30
C THR A 282 13.92 12.60 7.63
N MET A 283 15.17 12.39 7.21
CA MET A 283 15.89 13.32 6.32
C MET A 283 15.14 13.68 5.01
N HIS A 284 14.11 12.90 4.64
CA HIS A 284 13.25 13.14 3.48
C HIS A 284 11.90 13.78 3.82
N ALA A 285 11.68 14.18 5.08
CA ALA A 285 10.50 14.94 5.47
C ALA A 285 10.61 16.33 4.84
N THR A 286 9.62 16.71 4.05
CA THR A 286 9.57 18.03 3.40
C THR A 286 8.33 18.82 3.79
N TYR A 287 7.48 18.29 4.69
CA TYR A 287 6.19 18.91 4.95
C TYR A 287 6.30 20.30 5.59
N ASP A 288 7.35 20.52 6.38
CA ASP A 288 7.65 21.79 7.04
C ASP A 288 8.64 22.64 6.23
N SER A 289 8.58 22.55 4.90
CA SER A 289 9.50 23.26 4.03
C SER A 289 8.77 24.26 3.14
N ASP A 290 9.39 25.42 2.91
CA ASP A 290 8.84 26.46 2.03
C ASP A 290 8.48 25.90 0.64
N ALA A 291 9.31 24.99 0.11
CA ALA A 291 9.06 24.35 -1.17
C ALA A 291 7.78 23.49 -1.16
N HIS A 292 7.46 22.82 -0.05
CA HIS A 292 6.23 22.06 0.07
C HIS A 292 5.00 22.98 0.08
N ASP A 293 5.07 24.09 0.82
CA ASP A 293 3.97 25.05 0.91
C ASP A 293 3.75 25.82 -0.39
N VAL A 294 4.82 26.18 -1.11
CA VAL A 294 4.74 26.79 -2.43
C VAL A 294 4.06 25.84 -3.42
N VAL A 295 4.48 24.58 -3.50
CA VAL A 295 3.90 23.59 -4.42
C VAL A 295 2.44 23.31 -4.04
N LYS A 296 2.12 23.21 -2.75
CA LYS A 296 0.75 23.04 -2.27
C LYS A 296 -0.14 24.20 -2.73
N LYS A 297 0.29 25.44 -2.52
CA LYS A 297 -0.43 26.65 -2.96
C LYS A 297 -0.58 26.72 -4.47
N GLU A 298 0.43 26.30 -5.24
CA GLU A 298 0.36 26.25 -6.70
C GLU A 298 -0.76 25.30 -7.17
N ILE A 299 -0.86 24.10 -6.57
CA ILE A 299 -1.91 23.13 -6.87
C ILE A 299 -3.31 23.65 -6.44
N GLU A 300 -3.40 24.30 -5.27
CA GLU A 300 -4.65 24.88 -4.76
C GLU A 300 -5.18 26.00 -5.68
N ASN A 301 -4.29 26.80 -6.26
CA ASN A 301 -4.68 27.97 -7.06
C ASN A 301 -4.77 27.69 -8.57
N ASP A 302 -4.07 26.68 -9.10
CA ASP A 302 -4.04 26.39 -10.53
C ASP A 302 -4.89 25.15 -10.90
N LYS A 303 -6.02 25.41 -11.54
CA LYS A 303 -6.93 24.36 -12.05
C LYS A 303 -6.28 23.48 -13.13
N LYS A 304 -5.34 23.99 -13.91
CA LYS A 304 -4.61 23.19 -14.93
C LYS A 304 -3.74 22.13 -14.26
N ILE A 305 -3.08 22.50 -13.16
CA ILE A 305 -2.29 21.55 -12.35
C ILE A 305 -3.20 20.47 -11.76
N ARG A 306 -4.34 20.85 -11.17
CA ARG A 306 -5.32 19.88 -10.64
C ARG A 306 -5.85 18.94 -11.73
N GLU A 307 -6.14 19.45 -12.92
CA GLU A 307 -6.57 18.63 -14.05
C GLU A 307 -5.51 17.59 -14.44
N TRP A 308 -4.23 17.98 -14.50
CA TRP A 308 -3.15 17.02 -14.74
C TRP A 308 -3.00 15.99 -13.62
N LEU A 309 -3.08 16.41 -12.36
CA LEU A 309 -3.04 15.50 -11.22
C LEU A 309 -4.22 14.55 -11.20
N LYS A 310 -5.42 15.01 -11.61
CA LYS A 310 -6.61 14.18 -11.79
C LYS A 310 -6.35 13.11 -12.85
N ARG A 311 -5.80 13.48 -14.01
CA ARG A 311 -5.46 12.51 -15.07
C ARG A 311 -4.51 11.43 -14.59
N ILE A 312 -3.58 11.73 -13.69
CA ILE A 312 -2.60 10.76 -13.20
C ILE A 312 -3.12 9.94 -12.01
N TYR A 313 -3.81 10.57 -11.04
CA TYR A 313 -4.07 9.97 -9.73
C TYR A 313 -5.55 9.73 -9.40
N TYR A 314 -6.51 10.19 -10.21
CA TYR A 314 -7.93 10.10 -9.84
C TYR A 314 -8.39 8.68 -9.52
N LEU A 315 -7.90 7.68 -10.25
CA LEU A 315 -8.26 6.28 -9.98
C LEU A 315 -7.69 5.78 -8.65
N ASP A 316 -6.55 6.30 -8.18
CA ASP A 316 -6.07 5.96 -6.83
C ASP A 316 -7.00 6.50 -5.74
N PHE A 317 -7.59 7.68 -5.93
CA PHE A 317 -8.59 8.20 -5.00
C PHE A 317 -9.78 7.25 -4.88
N VAL A 318 -10.29 6.77 -6.00
CA VAL A 318 -11.42 5.82 -6.05
C VAL A 318 -11.03 4.46 -5.47
N ILE A 319 -9.88 3.91 -5.86
CA ILE A 319 -9.43 2.57 -5.45
C ILE A 319 -9.16 2.48 -3.95
N PHE A 320 -8.57 3.54 -3.36
CA PHE A 320 -8.16 3.55 -1.96
C PHE A 320 -9.09 4.37 -1.06
N ASP A 321 -10.24 4.80 -1.58
CA ASP A 321 -11.28 5.53 -0.84
C ASP A 321 -10.70 6.80 -0.17
N PHE A 322 -10.03 7.63 -0.95
CA PHE A 322 -9.60 8.96 -0.52
C PHE A 322 -10.64 10.01 -0.92
N ASP A 323 -10.71 11.10 -0.16
CA ASP A 323 -11.61 12.22 -0.45
C ASP A 323 -11.27 12.84 -1.82
N THR A 324 -12.28 12.91 -2.69
CA THR A 324 -12.14 13.46 -4.04
C THR A 324 -12.53 14.94 -4.14
N THR A 325 -13.02 15.55 -3.05
CA THR A 325 -13.52 16.93 -3.03
C THR A 325 -12.48 17.91 -3.56
N PHE A 326 -11.23 17.81 -3.06
CA PHE A 326 -10.15 18.69 -3.48
C PHE A 326 -9.81 18.55 -4.98
N ILE A 327 -9.62 17.32 -5.47
CA ILE A 327 -9.21 17.08 -6.85
C ILE A 327 -10.32 17.34 -7.88
N ASN A 328 -11.58 17.39 -7.42
CA ASN A 328 -12.73 17.74 -8.25
C ASN A 328 -13.09 19.23 -8.25
N SER A 329 -12.41 20.05 -7.43
CA SER A 329 -12.68 21.50 -7.28
C SER A 329 -12.13 22.40 -8.39
#